data_AF-A0A820H489-F1
#
_entry.id   AF-A0A820H489-F1
#
_cell.length_a   1.000
_cell.length_b   1.000
_cell.length_c   1.000
_cell.angle_alpha   90.00
_cell.angle_beta   90.00
_cell.angle_gamma   90.00
#
_symmetry.space_group_name_H-M   'P 1'
#
loop_
_entity.id
_entity.type
_entity.pdbx_description
1 polymer ?
#
loop_
_entity_poly.entity_id
_entity_poly.type
_entity_poly.pdbx_seq_one_letter_code
_entity_poly.pdbx_strand_id
1 'polypeptide(L)'
;MAMANNKTHNEEFKQRINEQNHSLMKQINQWERNSIEIIQQKAQKCREILIKSSETLIYDMEKKLNGLSEQIKQIHRENEIDLNYLKNQLANIVEELNNPPNISPQQNSQPIIDDISIISLK
;
A
#
# COMPACT_ATOMS: atom_id res chain seq x y z
N MET A 1 -48.31 -9.63 -16.59
CA MET A 1 -47.47 -10.73 -17.14
C MET A 1 -46.41 -10.27 -18.14
N ALA A 2 -46.59 -9.19 -18.91
CA ALA A 2 -45.61 -8.75 -19.93
C ALA A 2 -44.24 -8.24 -19.40
N MET A 3 -44.18 -7.70 -18.18
CA MET A 3 -42.92 -7.16 -17.62
C MET A 3 -41.90 -8.24 -17.20
N ALA A 4 -42.36 -9.46 -16.89
CA ALA A 4 -41.48 -10.55 -16.51
C ALA A 4 -40.69 -11.11 -17.71
N ASN A 5 -41.32 -11.23 -18.89
CA ASN A 5 -40.68 -11.75 -20.10
C ASN A 5 -39.58 -10.83 -20.65
N ASN A 6 -39.74 -9.51 -20.58
CA ASN A 6 -38.72 -8.57 -21.05
C ASN A 6 -37.45 -8.57 -20.18
N LYS A 7 -37.59 -8.82 -18.88
CA LYS A 7 -36.45 -8.92 -17.95
C LYS A 7 -35.60 -10.16 -18.28
N THR A 8 -36.25 -11.30 -18.51
CA THR A 8 -35.57 -12.56 -18.86
C THR A 8 -34.84 -12.46 -20.19
N HIS A 9 -35.46 -11.84 -21.21
CA HIS A 9 -34.86 -11.71 -22.54
C HIS A 9 -33.63 -10.79 -22.56
N ASN A 10 -33.61 -9.74 -21.73
CA ASN A 10 -32.46 -8.84 -21.61
C ASN A 10 -31.26 -9.53 -20.94
N GLU A 11 -31.50 -10.32 -19.88
CA GLU A 11 -30.43 -11.08 -19.23
C GLU A 11 -29.86 -12.17 -20.14
N GLU A 12 -30.70 -12.87 -20.91
CA GLU A 12 -30.26 -13.83 -21.94
C GLU A 12 -29.44 -13.14 -23.05
N PHE A 13 -29.82 -11.93 -23.46
CA PHE A 13 -29.09 -11.17 -24.47
C PHE A 13 -27.72 -10.68 -23.96
N LYS A 14 -27.65 -10.15 -22.74
CA LYS A 14 -26.37 -9.78 -22.09
C LYS A 14 -25.45 -10.98 -21.96
N GLN A 15 -25.99 -12.12 -21.57
CA GLN A 15 -25.25 -13.36 -21.45
C GLN A 15 -24.70 -13.80 -22.81
N ARG A 16 -25.49 -13.72 -23.88
CA ARG A 16 -25.02 -14.00 -25.24
C ARG A 16 -23.94 -13.05 -25.72
N ILE A 17 -24.02 -11.74 -25.47
CA ILE A 17 -22.94 -10.81 -25.84
C ILE A 17 -21.64 -11.15 -25.10
N ASN A 18 -21.74 -11.55 -23.84
CA ASN A 18 -20.60 -11.97 -23.03
C ASN A 18 -19.99 -13.31 -23.52
N GLU A 19 -20.84 -14.26 -23.92
CA GLU A 19 -20.44 -15.59 -24.41
C GLU A 19 -19.95 -15.58 -25.89
N GLN A 20 -20.46 -14.67 -26.73
CA GLN A 20 -20.22 -14.68 -28.18
C GLN A 20 -18.90 -14.06 -28.65
N ASN A 21 -17.89 -13.92 -27.78
CA ASN A 21 -16.56 -13.43 -28.21
C ASN A 21 -16.62 -12.06 -28.93
N HIS A 22 -17.60 -11.22 -28.60
CA HIS A 22 -17.81 -9.93 -29.27
C HIS A 22 -16.53 -9.09 -29.17
N SER A 23 -16.02 -8.57 -30.29
CA SER A 23 -14.72 -7.88 -30.34
C SER A 23 -14.63 -6.71 -29.35
N LEU A 24 -15.69 -5.88 -29.25
CA LEU A 24 -15.74 -4.79 -28.26
C LEU A 24 -15.75 -5.32 -26.82
N MET A 25 -16.43 -6.44 -26.55
CA MET A 25 -16.47 -7.02 -25.20
C MET A 25 -15.09 -7.57 -24.80
N LYS A 26 -14.35 -8.17 -25.75
CA LYS A 26 -12.96 -8.57 -25.53
C LYS A 26 -12.07 -7.36 -25.20
N GLN A 27 -12.25 -6.24 -25.89
CA GLN A 27 -11.49 -5.02 -25.64
C GLN A 27 -11.79 -4.44 -24.25
N ILE A 28 -13.07 -4.39 -23.85
CA ILE A 28 -13.49 -3.96 -22.51
C ILE A 28 -12.87 -4.86 -21.44
N ASN A 29 -12.99 -6.19 -21.60
CA ASN A 29 -12.44 -7.16 -20.65
C ASN A 29 -10.91 -7.08 -20.58
N GLN A 30 -10.23 -6.85 -21.70
CA GLN A 30 -8.78 -6.68 -21.72
C GLN A 30 -8.37 -5.40 -20.97
N TRP A 31 -9.08 -4.30 -21.19
CA TRP A 31 -8.80 -3.06 -20.48
C TRP A 31 -9.06 -3.18 -18.98
N GLU A 32 -10.15 -3.84 -18.57
CA GLU A 32 -10.44 -4.11 -17.17
C GLU A 32 -9.30 -4.88 -16.50
N ARG A 33 -8.83 -5.97 -17.15
CA ARG A 33 -7.71 -6.77 -16.66
C ARG A 33 -6.43 -5.95 -16.53
N ASN A 34 -6.08 -5.18 -17.56
CA ASN A 34 -4.89 -4.32 -17.55
C ASN A 34 -4.97 -3.29 -16.41
N SER A 35 -6.14 -2.70 -16.20
CA SER A 35 -6.39 -1.70 -15.16
C SER A 35 -6.21 -2.28 -13.74
N ILE A 36 -6.76 -3.47 -13.51
CA ILE A 36 -6.56 -4.23 -12.26
C ILE A 36 -5.07 -4.50 -12.04
N GLU A 37 -4.37 -4.96 -13.08
CA GLU A 37 -2.94 -5.26 -13.00
C GLU A 37 -2.12 -4.01 -12.62
N ILE A 38 -2.38 -2.86 -13.25
CA ILE A 38 -1.70 -1.59 -12.94
C ILE A 38 -1.92 -1.19 -11.47
N ILE A 39 -3.16 -1.27 -10.97
CA ILE A 39 -3.47 -0.99 -9.56
C ILE A 39 -2.68 -1.91 -8.63
N GLN A 40 -2.69 -3.21 -8.93
CA GLN A 40 -2.02 -4.22 -8.11
C GLN A 40 -0.51 -4.00 -8.08
N GLN A 41 0.12 -3.75 -9.23
CA GLN A 41 1.54 -3.46 -9.32
C GLN A 41 1.92 -2.20 -8.56
N LYS A 42 1.12 -1.13 -8.65
CA LYS A 42 1.37 0.12 -7.91
C LYS A 42 1.25 -0.11 -6.40
N ALA A 43 0.20 -0.79 -5.95
CA ALA A 43 0.02 -1.15 -4.55
C ALA A 43 1.17 -2.01 -4.02
N GLN A 44 1.67 -2.94 -4.84
CA GLN A 44 2.81 -3.78 -4.49
C GLN A 44 4.09 -2.99 -4.31
N LYS A 45 4.41 -2.06 -5.23
CA LYS A 45 5.55 -1.15 -5.08
C LYS A 45 5.46 -0.31 -3.80
N CYS A 46 4.28 0.19 -3.46
CA CYS A 46 4.08 0.92 -2.20
C CYS A 46 4.34 0.04 -0.97
N ARG A 47 3.87 -1.22 -0.97
CA ARG A 47 4.17 -2.18 0.11
C ARG A 47 5.66 -2.47 0.23
N GLU A 48 6.36 -2.65 -0.89
CA GLU A 48 7.81 -2.91 -0.87
C GLU A 48 8.61 -1.72 -0.33
N ILE A 49 8.23 -0.49 -0.68
CA ILE A 49 8.84 0.72 -0.11
C ILE A 49 8.61 0.76 1.40
N LEU A 50 7.37 0.52 1.85
CA LEU A 50 7.03 0.49 3.27
C LEU A 50 7.88 -0.53 4.05
N ILE A 51 8.03 -1.74 3.51
CA ILE A 51 8.84 -2.80 4.12
C ILE A 51 10.30 -2.37 4.23
N LYS A 52 10.92 -1.90 3.13
CA LYS A 52 12.33 -1.47 3.12
C LYS A 52 12.61 -0.31 4.08
N SER A 53 11.70 0.66 4.12
CA SER A 53 11.80 1.77 5.06
C SER A 53 11.67 1.30 6.51
N SER A 54 10.80 0.32 6.78
CA SER A 54 10.67 -0.30 8.11
C SER A 54 11.92 -1.08 8.51
N GLU A 55 12.51 -1.86 7.59
CA GLU A 55 13.77 -2.58 7.83
C GLU A 55 14.91 -1.63 8.19
N THR A 56 15.02 -0.51 7.47
CA THR A 56 16.04 0.52 7.74
C THR A 56 15.85 1.13 9.13
N LEU A 57 14.61 1.46 9.48
CA LEU A 57 14.26 2.02 10.79
C LEU A 57 14.58 1.05 11.93
N ILE A 58 14.23 -0.22 11.78
CA ILE A 58 14.54 -1.27 12.76
C ILE A 58 16.06 -1.40 12.94
N TYR A 59 16.82 -1.44 11.85
CA TYR A 59 18.28 -1.54 11.89
C TYR A 59 18.94 -0.35 12.63
N ASP A 60 18.45 0.87 12.37
CA ASP A 60 18.95 2.07 13.05
C ASP A 60 18.60 2.05 14.55
N MET A 61 17.42 1.55 14.91
CA MET A 61 17.01 1.37 16.31
C MET A 61 17.87 0.33 17.02
N GLU A 62 18.16 -0.80 16.38
CA GLU A 62 19.06 -1.83 16.93
C GLU A 62 20.45 -1.24 17.21
N LYS A 63 20.98 -0.42 16.31
CA LYS A 63 22.25 0.29 16.54
C LYS A 63 22.18 1.23 17.74
N LYS A 64 21.14 2.06 17.84
CA LYS A 64 20.94 2.98 18.98
C LYS A 64 20.85 2.21 20.30
N LEU A 65 20.08 1.12 20.34
CA LEU A 65 19.93 0.26 21.52
C LEU A 65 21.23 -0.42 21.91
N ASN A 66 21.98 -0.95 20.94
CA ASN A 66 23.30 -1.55 21.20
C ASN A 66 24.28 -0.51 21.76
N GLY A 67 24.31 0.70 21.20
CA GLY A 67 25.13 1.81 21.73
C GLY A 67 24.75 2.19 23.16
N LEU A 68 23.46 2.21 23.48
CA LEU A 68 22.96 2.49 24.83
C LEU A 68 23.31 1.37 25.81
N SER A 69 23.25 0.11 25.37
CA SER A 69 23.70 -1.06 26.14
C SER A 69 25.19 -1.00 26.48
N GLU A 70 26.03 -0.62 25.53
CA GLU A 70 27.47 -0.43 25.78
C GLU A 70 27.75 0.73 26.74
N GLN A 71 27.03 1.86 26.61
CA GLN A 71 27.11 2.96 27.57
C GLN A 71 26.76 2.49 28.99
N ILE A 72 25.66 1.73 29.16
CA ILE A 72 25.28 1.16 30.47
C ILE A 72 26.41 0.28 31.04
N LYS A 73 27.02 -0.59 30.23
CA LYS A 73 28.16 -1.43 30.65
C LYS A 73 29.40 -0.61 31.04
N GLN A 74 29.58 0.57 30.46
CA GLN A 74 30.69 1.47 30.78
C GLN A 74 30.43 2.24 32.08
N ILE A 75 29.19 2.65 32.37
CA ILE A 75 28.81 3.28 33.65
C ILE A 75 29.10 2.38 34.84
N HIS A 76 28.85 1.09 34.68
CA HIS A 76 29.17 0.11 35.72
C HIS A 76 30.68 0.05 36.03
N ARG A 77 31.52 0.62 35.16
CA ARG A 77 32.99 0.69 35.28
C ARG A 77 33.50 2.09 35.63
N GLU A 78 32.84 3.15 35.15
CA GLU A 78 33.25 4.56 35.25
C GLU A 78 32.09 5.38 35.84
N ASN A 79 32.19 5.71 37.13
CA ASN A 79 31.10 6.07 38.04
C ASN A 79 30.33 7.40 37.79
N GLU A 80 30.30 8.01 36.60
CA GLU A 80 29.58 9.28 36.38
C GLU A 80 28.98 9.44 34.97
N ILE A 81 27.97 8.64 34.61
CA ILE A 81 26.99 9.07 33.61
C ILE A 81 25.65 9.18 34.29
N ASP A 82 24.97 10.30 34.05
CA ASP A 82 23.64 10.56 34.59
C ASP A 82 22.67 9.50 34.04
N LEU A 83 22.19 8.62 34.92
CA LEU A 83 21.13 7.63 34.63
C LEU A 83 19.94 8.29 33.93
N ASN A 84 19.69 9.57 34.21
CA ASN A 84 18.62 10.34 33.60
C ASN A 84 18.87 10.60 32.10
N TYR A 85 20.12 10.81 31.69
CA TYR A 85 20.49 10.93 30.27
C TYR A 85 20.21 9.65 29.49
N LEU A 86 20.57 8.48 30.04
CA LEU A 86 20.25 7.20 29.41
C LEU A 86 18.76 6.93 29.36
N LYS A 87 18.03 7.26 30.43
CA LYS A 87 16.57 7.12 30.48
C LYS A 87 15.89 7.96 29.40
N ASN A 88 16.37 9.19 29.17
CA ASN A 88 15.86 10.06 28.12
C ASN A 88 16.17 9.51 26.72
N GLN A 89 17.39 9.00 26.49
CA GLN A 89 17.71 8.35 25.21
C GLN A 89 16.84 7.12 24.93
N LEU A 90 16.58 6.29 25.95
CA LEU A 90 15.69 5.15 25.81
C LEU A 90 14.24 5.58 25.50
N ALA A 91 13.75 6.63 26.17
CA ALA A 91 12.42 7.17 25.91
C ALA A 91 12.28 7.66 24.45
N ASN A 92 13.30 8.34 23.93
CA ASN A 92 13.31 8.78 22.52
C ASN A 92 13.27 7.60 21.54
N ILE A 93 14.02 6.52 21.81
CA ILE A 93 14.00 5.32 20.97
C ILE A 93 12.60 4.67 20.98
N VAL A 94 11.95 4.60 22.14
CA VAL A 94 10.58 4.07 22.27
C VAL A 94 9.59 4.95 21.51
N GLU A 95 9.74 6.27 21.57
CA GLU A 95 8.88 7.19 20.83
C GLU A 95 9.04 7.03 19.31
N GLU A 96 10.28 6.98 18.80
CA GLU A 96 10.56 6.74 17.39
C GLU A 96 10.03 5.38 16.90
N LEU A 97 10.04 4.35 17.76
CA LEU A 97 9.51 3.01 17.46
C LEU A 97 7.99 3.04 17.32
N ASN A 98 7.31 3.76 18.21
CA ASN A 98 5.86 3.87 18.18
C ASN A 98 5.36 4.80 17.06
N ASN A 99 6.17 5.81 16.69
CA ASN A 99 5.83 6.83 15.69
C ASN A 99 7.00 7.01 14.70
N PRO A 100 7.14 6.13 13.69
CA PRO A 100 8.22 6.23 12.72
C PRO A 100 8.07 7.53 11.90
N PRO A 101 9.03 8.48 11.99
CA PRO A 101 8.83 9.86 11.53
C PRO A 101 8.78 10.03 9.99
N ASN A 102 9.04 8.99 9.20
CA ASN A 102 9.41 9.13 7.80
C ASN A 102 8.49 8.44 6.77
N ILE A 103 7.34 7.90 7.18
CA ILE A 103 6.43 7.21 6.24
C ILE A 103 5.00 7.71 6.45
N SER A 104 4.48 8.45 5.46
CA SER A 104 3.07 8.83 5.40
C SER A 104 2.49 8.45 4.03
N PRO A 105 1.23 7.97 3.99
CA PRO A 105 0.54 7.76 2.72
C PRO A 105 0.27 9.11 2.06
N GLN A 106 0.91 9.35 0.92
CA GLN A 106 0.61 10.52 0.09
C GLN A 106 -0.34 10.12 -1.04
N GLN A 107 -1.49 10.79 -1.14
CA GLN A 107 -2.38 10.65 -2.29
C GLN A 107 -1.96 11.60 -3.40
N ASN A 108 -1.72 11.06 -4.59
CA ASN A 108 -1.52 11.86 -5.80
C ASN A 108 -2.87 12.04 -6.49
N SER A 109 -3.17 13.27 -6.91
CA SER A 109 -4.45 13.60 -7.57
C SER A 109 -4.56 13.14 -9.02
N GLN A 110 -3.53 12.49 -9.58
CA GLN A 110 -3.54 12.03 -10.96
C GLN A 110 -4.21 10.66 -11.07
N PRO A 111 -5.05 10.45 -12.11
CA PRO A 111 -5.68 9.16 -12.33
C PRO A 111 -4.63 8.09 -12.64
N ILE A 112 -4.79 6.92 -12.03
CA ILE A 112 -3.90 5.77 -12.22
C ILE A 112 -4.24 5.03 -13.53
N ILE A 113 -5.48 5.16 -13.99
CA ILE A 113 -6.03 4.49 -15.17
C ILE A 113 -6.77 5.54 -16.02
N ASP A 114 -6.68 5.41 -17.33
CA ASP A 114 -7.40 6.25 -18.30
C ASP A 114 -8.91 6.02 -18.26
N ASP A 115 -9.71 7.06 -18.51
CA ASP A 115 -11.17 6.92 -18.63
C ASP A 115 -11.56 6.27 -19.97
N ILE A 116 -12.58 5.41 -19.97
CA ILE A 116 -13.10 4.75 -21.17
C ILE A 116 -14.59 5.00 -21.33
N SER A 117 -14.95 5.49 -22.51
CA SER A 117 -16.34 5.71 -22.92
C SER A 117 -16.67 4.98 -24.21
N ILE A 118 -17.88 4.41 -24.29
CA ILE A 118 -18.43 3.85 -25.52
C ILE A 118 -19.27 4.93 -26.19
N ILE A 119 -18.91 5.31 -27.43
CA ILE A 119 -19.70 6.24 -28.24
C ILE A 119 -20.51 5.48 -29.28
N SER A 120 -21.80 5.79 -29.37
CA SER A 120 -22.64 5.34 -30.49
C SER A 120 -22.53 6.38 -31.60
N LEU A 121 -21.88 6.00 -32.70
CA LEU A 121 -21.85 6.80 -33.91
C LEU A 121 -23.19 6.58 -34.64
N LYS A 122 -23.99 7.63 -34.74
CA LYS A 122 -25.22 7.66 -35.55
C LYS A 122 -24.90 8.03 -36.98
#